data_AF-A0AAJ6ABC6-F1
#
_entry.id   AF-A0AAJ6ABC6-F1
#
_cell.length_a   1.000
_cell.length_b   1.000
_cell.length_c   1.000
_cell.angle_alpha   90.00
_cell.angle_beta   90.00
_cell.angle_gamma   90.00
#
_symmetry.space_group_name_H-M   'P 1'
#
loop_
_entity.id
_entity.type
_entity.pdbx_description
1 polymer ?
#
loop_
_entity_poly.entity_id
_entity_poly.type
_entity_poly.pdbx_seq_one_letter_code
_entity_poly.pdbx_strand_id
1 'polypeptide(L)'
;MPKGSPADAAISNALKAFDPNDVHARWTAALERRENDPPGAITLARTLLEDVCKWILAEAGQEWAESDDLPVLYRKLAKVLKLAPDDVTEPVFKQILGSCQSIVESLGALRNKLGDAHSIGPKRARPAPRHAELSVNLSGSMATFLISTWQARQAENARAAAPATP
;
A
#
# COMPACT_ATOMS: atom_id res chain seq x y z
N MET A 1 9.95 -5.31 25.29
CA MET A 1 9.90 -4.11 24.43
C MET A 1 9.22 -4.49 23.13
N PRO A 2 8.32 -3.67 22.55
CA PRO A 2 7.87 -3.95 21.19
C PRO A 2 9.11 -3.91 20.30
N LYS A 3 9.38 -5.03 19.61
CA LYS A 3 10.47 -5.09 18.62
C LYS A 3 10.03 -4.23 17.44
N GLY A 4 10.44 -2.97 17.43
CA GLY A 4 10.30 -2.11 16.26
C GLY A 4 11.19 -2.65 15.13
N SER A 5 10.68 -2.63 13.91
CA SER A 5 11.49 -2.91 12.71
C SER A 5 12.24 -1.63 12.31
N PRO A 6 13.45 -1.71 11.70
CA PRO A 6 14.21 -0.52 11.28
C PRO A 6 13.42 0.43 10.37
N ALA A 7 12.47 -0.09 9.59
CA ALA A 7 11.65 0.69 8.68
C ALA A 7 10.51 1.46 9.38
N ASP A 8 10.17 1.12 10.64
CA ASP A 8 8.95 1.59 11.30
C ASP A 8 8.91 3.12 11.42
N ALA A 9 10.03 3.73 11.86
CA ALA A 9 10.12 5.16 12.07
C ALA A 9 10.03 5.95 10.75
N ALA A 10 10.74 5.50 9.71
CA ALA A 10 10.76 6.17 8.42
C ALA A 10 9.38 6.11 7.75
N ILE A 11 8.74 4.93 7.73
CA ILE A 11 7.39 4.75 7.19
C ILE A 11 6.38 5.57 8.01
N SER A 12 6.46 5.51 9.35
CA SER A 12 5.57 6.28 10.23
C SER A 12 5.62 7.78 9.92
N ASN A 13 6.81 8.34 9.77
CA ASN A 13 6.98 9.76 9.44
C ASN A 13 6.40 10.11 8.06
N ALA A 14 6.66 9.27 7.05
CA ALA A 14 6.15 9.51 5.70
C ALA A 14 4.62 9.46 5.64
N LEU A 15 4.01 8.44 6.27
CA LEU A 15 2.56 8.28 6.31
C LEU A 15 1.88 9.38 7.13
N LYS A 16 2.49 9.82 8.23
CA LYS A 16 2.00 10.95 9.04
C LYS A 16 2.02 12.27 8.28
N ALA A 17 3.06 12.50 7.48
CA ALA A 17 3.17 13.70 6.65
C ALA A 17 2.15 13.70 5.51
N PHE A 18 1.76 12.52 5.02
CA PHE A 18 0.74 12.37 3.98
C PHE A 18 -0.67 12.56 4.53
N ASP A 19 -1.07 11.75 5.51
CA ASP A 19 -2.35 11.88 6.19
C ASP A 19 -2.23 11.35 7.64
N PRO A 20 -2.28 12.25 8.65
CA PRO A 20 -2.10 11.86 10.04
C PRO A 20 -3.33 11.17 10.65
N ASN A 21 -4.51 11.26 10.02
CA ASN A 21 -5.77 10.86 10.64
C ASN A 21 -6.17 9.42 10.29
N ASP A 22 -6.22 9.07 9.01
CA ASP A 22 -6.70 7.78 8.56
C ASP A 22 -5.52 6.86 8.23
N VAL A 23 -4.61 7.30 7.36
CA VAL A 23 -3.48 6.50 6.85
C VAL A 23 -2.46 6.21 7.96
N HIS A 24 -2.02 7.24 8.70
CA HIS A 24 -1.07 7.06 9.79
C HIS A 24 -1.64 6.28 10.97
N ALA A 25 -2.91 6.51 11.32
CA ALA A 25 -3.59 5.74 12.36
C ALA A 25 -3.69 4.26 11.96
N ARG A 26 -3.99 3.96 10.69
CA ARG A 26 -4.05 2.59 10.16
C ARG A 26 -2.71 1.88 10.23
N TRP A 27 -1.64 2.57 9.87
CA TRP A 27 -0.28 2.07 10.02
C TRP A 27 0.05 1.74 11.48
N THR A 28 -0.21 2.68 12.39
CA THR A 28 0.05 2.49 13.83
C THR A 28 -0.72 1.29 14.38
N ALA A 29 -2.01 1.19 14.03
CA ALA A 29 -2.88 0.08 14.40
C ALA A 29 -2.37 -1.28 13.86
N ALA A 30 -1.76 -1.31 12.68
CA ALA A 30 -1.15 -2.51 12.11
C ALA A 30 0.10 -2.91 12.91
N LEU A 31 0.96 -1.95 13.25
CA LEU A 31 2.18 -2.19 14.03
C LEU A 31 1.91 -2.81 15.40
N GLU A 32 0.89 -2.30 16.10
CA GLU A 32 0.48 -2.77 17.44
C GLU A 32 0.01 -4.23 17.44
N ARG A 33 -0.59 -4.68 16.33
CA ARG A 33 -1.16 -6.02 16.19
C ARG A 33 -0.16 -7.07 15.71
N ARG A 34 1.00 -6.70 15.16
CA ARG A 34 1.95 -7.64 14.53
C ARG A 34 2.29 -8.87 15.37
N GLU A 35 2.45 -8.68 16.69
CA GLU A 35 2.84 -9.74 17.62
C GLU A 35 1.62 -10.54 18.12
N ASN A 36 0.59 -9.82 18.61
CA ASN A 36 -0.49 -10.41 19.40
C ASN A 36 -1.75 -10.73 18.57
N ASP A 37 -1.89 -10.13 17.39
CA ASP A 37 -2.96 -10.39 16.43
C ASP A 37 -2.42 -10.36 14.98
N PRO A 38 -1.60 -11.36 14.58
CA PRO A 38 -1.03 -11.39 13.23
C PRO A 38 -2.07 -11.35 12.09
N PRO A 39 -3.22 -12.06 12.16
CA PRO A 39 -4.27 -11.93 11.14
C PRO A 39 -4.85 -10.52 11.03
N GLY A 40 -5.10 -9.85 12.16
CA GLY A 40 -5.58 -8.47 12.19
C GLY A 40 -4.54 -7.49 11.62
N ALA A 41 -3.26 -7.67 11.94
CA ALA A 41 -2.17 -6.87 11.37
C ALA A 41 -2.09 -7.01 9.84
N ILE A 42 -2.21 -8.23 9.30
CA ILE A 42 -2.23 -8.48 7.84
C ILE A 42 -3.44 -7.80 7.19
N THR A 43 -4.60 -7.88 7.85
CA THR A 43 -5.81 -7.21 7.36
C THR A 43 -5.60 -5.70 7.29
N LEU A 44 -5.07 -5.08 8.34
CA LEU A 44 -4.78 -3.64 8.36
C LEU A 44 -3.71 -3.24 7.35
N ALA A 45 -2.70 -4.09 7.11
CA ALA A 45 -1.68 -3.86 6.09
C ALA A 45 -2.31 -3.76 4.68
N ARG A 46 -3.25 -4.65 4.35
CA ARG A 46 -4.03 -4.56 3.12
C ARG A 46 -4.86 -3.27 3.08
N THR A 47 -5.60 -2.98 4.15
CA THR A 47 -6.49 -1.81 4.19
C THR A 47 -5.71 -0.49 4.15
N LEU A 48 -4.46 -0.46 4.63
CA LEU A 48 -3.55 0.67 4.47
C LEU A 48 -3.28 0.97 3.00
N LEU A 49 -3.01 -0.05 2.19
CA LEU A 49 -2.80 0.15 0.75
C LEU A 49 -4.08 0.57 0.03
N GLU A 50 -5.24 0.03 0.43
CA GLU A 50 -6.53 0.45 -0.12
C GLU A 50 -6.78 1.94 0.14
N ASP A 51 -6.51 2.42 1.35
CA ASP A 51 -6.64 3.83 1.71
C ASP A 51 -5.71 4.71 0.91
N VAL A 52 -4.43 4.37 0.85
CA VAL A 52 -3.45 5.17 0.11
C VAL A 52 -3.84 5.23 -1.37
N CYS A 53 -4.33 4.13 -1.94
CA CYS A 53 -4.83 4.14 -3.31
C CYS A 53 -6.04 5.06 -3.47
N LYS A 54 -7.04 4.96 -2.58
CA LYS A 54 -8.24 5.80 -2.64
C LYS A 54 -7.93 7.28 -2.45
N TRP A 55 -7.08 7.62 -1.48
CA TRP A 55 -6.64 8.99 -1.24
C TRP A 55 -5.97 9.59 -2.47
N ILE A 56 -5.00 8.90 -3.06
CA ILE A 56 -4.29 9.43 -4.24
C ILE A 56 -5.23 9.48 -5.46
N LEU A 57 -6.08 8.46 -5.66
CA LEU A 57 -7.07 8.50 -6.75
C LEU A 57 -8.03 9.68 -6.60
N ALA A 58 -8.47 10.00 -5.37
CA ALA A 58 -9.33 11.14 -5.10
C ALA A 58 -8.63 12.47 -5.43
N GLU A 59 -7.38 12.64 -4.98
CA GLU A 59 -6.58 13.83 -5.30
C GLU A 59 -6.30 13.95 -6.81
N ALA A 60 -6.16 12.83 -7.51
CA ALA A 60 -6.01 12.78 -8.96
C ALA A 60 -7.33 12.97 -9.73
N GLY A 61 -8.45 13.20 -9.04
CA GLY A 61 -9.77 13.34 -9.64
C GLY A 61 -10.26 12.08 -10.37
N GLN A 62 -9.81 10.90 -9.93
CA GLN A 62 -10.18 9.61 -10.50
C GLN A 62 -11.22 8.90 -9.64
N GLU A 63 -12.25 8.36 -10.29
CA GLU A 63 -13.31 7.62 -9.62
C GLU A 63 -12.99 6.13 -9.45
N TRP A 64 -13.50 5.56 -8.36
CA TRP A 64 -13.51 4.12 -8.13
C TRP A 64 -14.91 3.66 -7.69
N ALA A 65 -15.20 2.38 -7.93
CA ALA A 65 -16.43 1.77 -7.44
C ALA A 65 -16.22 1.30 -6.00
N GLU A 66 -17.27 1.36 -5.17
CA GLU A 66 -17.18 0.82 -3.79
C GLU A 66 -16.86 -0.68 -3.76
N SER A 67 -17.14 -1.41 -4.84
CA SER A 67 -16.82 -2.83 -5.02
C SER A 67 -15.38 -3.09 -5.48
N ASP A 68 -14.62 -2.05 -5.84
CA ASP A 68 -13.23 -2.21 -6.27
C ASP A 68 -12.36 -2.69 -5.10
N ASP A 69 -11.71 -3.84 -5.31
CA ASP A 69 -10.76 -4.39 -4.35
C ASP A 69 -9.35 -3.80 -4.53
N LEU A 70 -8.45 -4.10 -3.59
CA LEU A 70 -7.07 -3.61 -3.63
C LEU A 70 -6.37 -3.83 -5.00
N PRO A 71 -6.40 -5.03 -5.62
CA PRO A 71 -5.88 -5.22 -6.97
C PRO A 71 -6.42 -4.24 -8.01
N VAL A 72 -7.74 -4.00 -8.03
CA VAL A 72 -8.36 -3.07 -8.98
C VAL A 72 -7.94 -1.63 -8.69
N LEU A 73 -7.99 -1.21 -7.43
CA LEU A 73 -7.57 0.13 -7.00
C LEU A 73 -6.11 0.41 -7.35
N TYR A 74 -5.22 -0.54 -7.09
CA TYR A 74 -3.81 -0.41 -7.41
C TYR A 74 -3.57 -0.30 -8.92
N ARG A 75 -4.25 -1.10 -9.74
CA ARG A 75 -4.12 -0.99 -11.21
C ARG A 75 -4.60 0.35 -11.74
N LYS A 76 -5.68 0.91 -11.18
CA LYS A 76 -6.14 2.27 -11.52
C LYS A 76 -5.08 3.30 -11.15
N LEU A 77 -4.57 3.23 -9.92
CA LEU A 77 -3.54 4.15 -9.43
C LEU A 77 -2.24 4.04 -10.25
N ALA A 78 -1.79 2.83 -10.58
CA ALA A 78 -0.57 2.60 -11.34
C ALA A 78 -0.61 3.30 -12.71
N LYS A 79 -1.79 3.35 -13.36
CA LYS A 79 -1.98 4.12 -14.59
C LYS A 79 -1.85 5.63 -14.36
N VAL A 80 -2.47 6.15 -13.30
CA VAL A 80 -2.37 7.57 -12.91
C VAL A 80 -0.92 7.98 -12.66
N LEU A 81 -0.17 7.14 -11.96
CA LEU A 81 1.22 7.39 -11.60
C LEU A 81 2.22 7.09 -12.74
N LYS A 82 1.73 6.59 -13.89
CA LYS A 82 2.55 6.12 -15.02
C LYS A 82 3.59 5.07 -14.58
N LEU A 83 3.11 4.12 -13.79
CA LEU A 83 3.85 2.95 -13.32
C LEU A 83 3.52 1.69 -14.13
N ALA A 84 2.69 1.82 -15.17
CA ALA A 84 2.38 0.69 -16.03
C ALA A 84 3.63 0.26 -16.81
N PRO A 85 3.77 -1.03 -17.17
CA PRO A 85 4.91 -1.52 -17.93
C PRO A 85 5.14 -0.80 -19.26
N ASP A 86 4.12 -0.18 -19.84
CA ASP A 86 4.23 0.57 -21.09
C ASP A 86 4.83 1.98 -20.88
N ASP A 87 4.73 2.53 -19.66
CA ASP A 87 5.23 3.87 -19.31
C ASP A 87 6.69 3.85 -18.83
N VAL A 88 7.23 2.67 -18.53
CA VAL A 88 8.60 2.49 -18.04
C VAL A 88 9.45 1.94 -19.18
N THR A 89 10.52 2.61 -19.58
CA THR A 89 11.35 2.11 -20.70
C THR A 89 12.34 1.04 -20.26
N GLU A 90 12.84 1.15 -19.03
CA GLU A 90 13.89 0.29 -18.49
C GLU A 90 13.35 -1.10 -18.11
N PRO A 91 13.81 -2.20 -18.77
CA PRO A 91 13.28 -3.54 -18.54
C PRO A 91 13.38 -4.02 -17.09
N VAL A 92 14.44 -3.65 -16.37
CA VAL A 92 14.62 -4.03 -14.96
C VAL A 92 13.56 -3.40 -14.08
N PHE A 93 13.23 -2.12 -14.29
CA PHE A 93 12.18 -1.46 -13.53
C PHE A 93 10.79 -2.01 -13.86
N LYS A 94 10.53 -2.41 -15.11
CA LYS A 94 9.28 -3.13 -15.45
C LYS A 94 9.11 -4.38 -14.61
N GLN A 95 10.17 -5.18 -14.49
CA GLN A 95 10.13 -6.43 -13.72
C GLN A 95 9.89 -6.17 -12.22
N ILE A 96 10.53 -5.15 -11.65
CA ILE A 96 10.32 -4.75 -10.25
C ILE A 96 8.87 -4.34 -10.03
N LEU A 97 8.31 -3.47 -10.87
CA LEU A 97 6.93 -2.99 -10.75
C LEU A 97 5.90 -4.11 -10.97
N GLY A 98 6.17 -5.04 -11.90
CA GLY A 98 5.34 -6.24 -12.06
C GLY A 98 5.37 -7.15 -10.82
N SER A 99 6.52 -7.25 -10.15
CA SER A 99 6.65 -7.97 -8.88
C SER A 99 5.87 -7.26 -7.75
N CYS A 100 5.93 -5.92 -7.71
CA CYS A 100 5.14 -5.10 -6.79
C CYS A 100 3.64 -5.32 -6.98
N GLN A 101 3.16 -5.34 -8.23
CA GLN A 101 1.76 -5.67 -8.53
C GLN A 101 1.39 -7.07 -8.00
N SER A 102 2.26 -8.06 -8.23
CA SER A 102 2.02 -9.44 -7.78
C SER A 102 1.94 -9.54 -6.24
N ILE A 103 2.74 -8.75 -5.52
CA ILE A 103 2.67 -8.63 -4.06
C ILE A 103 1.33 -8.03 -3.61
N VAL A 104 0.89 -6.94 -4.25
CA VAL A 104 -0.40 -6.30 -3.95
C VAL A 104 -1.57 -7.25 -4.20
N GLU A 105 -1.53 -8.00 -5.31
CA GLU A 105 -2.54 -9.02 -5.62
C GLU A 105 -2.56 -10.14 -4.57
N SER A 106 -1.38 -10.59 -4.12
CA SER A 106 -1.23 -11.59 -3.08
C SER A 106 -1.74 -11.11 -1.71
N LEU A 107 -1.49 -9.85 -1.36
CA LEU A 107 -2.02 -9.19 -0.16
C LEU A 107 -3.55 -9.04 -0.22
N GLY A 108 -4.10 -8.68 -1.38
CA GLY A 108 -5.54 -8.66 -1.61
C GLY A 108 -6.19 -10.02 -1.37
N ALA A 109 -5.58 -11.09 -1.90
CA ALA A 109 -6.07 -12.46 -1.79
C ALA A 109 -5.98 -13.07 -0.37
N LEU A 110 -5.08 -12.56 0.48
CA LEU A 110 -4.89 -13.06 1.85
C LEU A 110 -6.17 -12.92 2.70
N ARG A 111 -6.97 -11.85 2.53
CA ARG A 111 -8.23 -11.68 3.28
C ARG A 111 -9.25 -12.78 2.95
N ASN A 112 -9.40 -13.17 1.69
CA ASN A 112 -10.38 -14.19 1.32
C ASN A 112 -9.98 -15.55 1.92
N LYS A 113 -8.68 -15.85 1.91
CA LYS A 113 -8.15 -17.10 2.47
C LYS A 113 -8.18 -17.16 4.01
N LEU A 114 -8.08 -16.01 4.69
CA LEU A 114 -8.11 -15.90 6.16
C LEU A 114 -9.50 -15.60 6.73
N GLY A 115 -10.37 -14.93 5.96
CA GLY A 115 -11.69 -14.44 6.34
C GLY A 115 -12.84 -15.44 6.13
N ASP A 116 -12.67 -16.45 5.26
CA ASP A 116 -13.58 -17.62 5.14
C ASP A 116 -13.55 -18.54 6.39
N ALA A 117 -13.04 -18.05 7.51
CA ALA A 117 -12.88 -18.72 8.79
C ALA A 117 -14.20 -19.00 9.54
N HIS A 118 -15.36 -18.94 8.90
CA HIS A 118 -16.58 -19.53 9.46
C HIS A 118 -16.55 -21.07 9.47
N SER A 119 -15.55 -21.71 8.85
CA SER A 119 -15.31 -23.14 8.98
C SER A 119 -13.82 -23.41 9.17
N ILE A 120 -13.36 -23.23 10.41
CA ILE A 120 -11.99 -23.50 10.83
C ILE A 120 -11.79 -25.02 10.87
N GLY A 121 -11.54 -25.63 9.71
CA GLY A 121 -11.09 -27.03 9.64
C GLY A 121 -9.66 -27.17 10.19
N PRO A 122 -9.27 -28.35 10.73
CA PRO A 122 -8.04 -28.55 11.50
C PRO A 122 -6.71 -28.45 10.73
N LYS A 123 -6.72 -28.06 9.44
CA LYS A 123 -5.57 -28.23 8.52
C LYS A 123 -5.02 -26.94 7.88
N ARG A 124 -5.49 -25.73 8.25
CA ARG A 124 -4.91 -24.47 7.71
C ARG A 124 -3.99 -23.77 8.71
N ALA A 125 -2.80 -23.39 8.24
CA ALA A 125 -1.77 -22.71 9.03
C ALA A 125 -2.24 -21.29 9.42
N ARG A 126 -2.19 -20.98 10.72
CA ARG A 126 -2.44 -19.63 11.24
C ARG A 126 -1.22 -18.73 10.95
N PRO A 127 -1.42 -17.48 10.51
CA PRO A 127 -0.32 -16.52 10.38
C PRO A 127 0.41 -16.35 11.72
N ALA A 128 1.72 -16.64 11.73
CA ALA A 128 2.61 -16.30 12.83
C ALA A 128 3.09 -14.82 12.75
N PRO A 129 3.58 -14.22 13.85
CA PRO A 129 4.02 -12.82 13.90
C PRO A 129 4.97 -12.40 12.77
N ARG A 130 5.94 -13.25 12.40
CA ARG A 130 6.86 -12.98 11.27
C ARG A 130 6.16 -12.75 9.92
N HIS A 131 5.01 -13.38 9.67
CA HIS A 131 4.25 -13.18 8.43
C HIS A 131 3.49 -11.86 8.46
N ALA A 132 2.99 -11.47 9.64
CA ALA A 132 2.39 -10.15 9.83
C ALA A 132 3.43 -9.05 9.69
N GLU A 133 4.61 -9.20 10.30
CA GLU A 133 5.72 -8.27 10.15
C GLU A 133 6.10 -8.07 8.67
N LEU A 134 6.29 -9.16 7.91
CA LEU A 134 6.56 -9.07 6.48
C LEU A 134 5.45 -8.33 5.73
N SER A 135 4.19 -8.68 5.99
CA SER A 135 3.04 -8.10 5.27
C SER A 135 2.88 -6.60 5.57
N VAL A 136 3.04 -6.22 6.84
CA VAL A 136 2.98 -4.82 7.30
C VAL A 136 4.13 -4.03 6.68
N ASN A 137 5.36 -4.54 6.72
CA ASN A 137 6.52 -3.84 6.17
C ASN A 137 6.42 -3.67 4.66
N LEU A 138 6.01 -4.72 3.91
CA LEU A 138 5.77 -4.63 2.47
C LEU A 138 4.71 -3.57 2.14
N SER A 139 3.62 -3.54 2.89
CA SER A 139 2.54 -2.56 2.70
C SER A 139 3.01 -1.14 3.01
N GLY A 140 3.75 -0.94 4.10
CA GLY A 140 4.29 0.37 4.47
C GLY A 140 5.31 0.90 3.45
N SER A 141 6.22 0.04 2.97
CA SER A 141 7.17 0.40 1.90
C SER A 141 6.46 0.77 0.60
N MET A 142 5.46 -0.02 0.19
CA MET A 142 4.68 0.24 -1.02
C MET A 142 3.87 1.54 -0.91
N ALA A 143 3.19 1.76 0.22
CA ALA A 143 2.46 2.98 0.51
C ALA A 143 3.37 4.21 0.39
N THR A 144 4.54 4.16 1.03
CA THR A 144 5.52 5.26 1.01
C THR A 144 6.02 5.54 -0.41
N PHE A 145 6.29 4.49 -1.18
CA PHE A 145 6.69 4.61 -2.59
C PHE A 145 5.59 5.26 -3.45
N LEU A 146 4.34 4.84 -3.30
CA LEU A 146 3.20 5.40 -4.04
C LEU A 146 2.98 6.88 -3.73
N ILE A 147 3.04 7.26 -2.44
CA ILE A 147 2.94 8.64 -1.97
C ILE A 147 4.08 9.49 -2.54
N SER A 148 5.33 9.02 -2.42
CA SER A 148 6.50 9.74 -2.94
C SER A 148 6.41 9.93 -4.46
N THR A 149 5.97 8.91 -5.17
CA THR A 149 5.74 8.98 -6.62
C THR A 149 4.68 10.03 -6.96
N TRP A 150 3.55 10.03 -6.24
CA TRP A 150 2.49 11.00 -6.45
C TRP A 150 2.95 12.45 -6.21
N GLN A 151 3.67 12.69 -5.11
CA GLN A 151 4.25 14.00 -4.80
C GLN A 151 5.20 14.48 -5.89
N ALA A 152 6.04 13.57 -6.43
CA ALA A 152 6.91 13.89 -7.56
C ALA A 152 6.11 14.28 -8.82
N ARG A 153 5.03 13.54 -9.14
CA ARG A 153 4.14 13.88 -10.27
C ARG A 153 3.47 15.24 -10.11
N GLN A 154 3.00 15.56 -8.90
CA GLN A 154 2.40 16.86 -8.60
C GLN A 154 3.41 18.00 -8.78
N ALA A 155 4.66 17.80 -8.32
CA ALA A 155 5.73 18.78 -8.50
C ALA A 155 6.13 18.97 -9.98
N GLU A 156 6.19 17.88 -10.76
CA GLU A 156 6.42 17.92 -12.21
C GLU A 156 5.32 18.71 -12.93
N ASN A 157 4.05 18.44 -12.62
CA ASN A 157 2.91 19.12 -13.21
C ASN A 157 2.87 20.60 -12.83
N ALA A 158 3.15 20.94 -11.57
CA ALA A 158 3.22 22.32 -11.11
C ALA A 158 4.33 23.11 -11.83
N ARG A 159 5.49 22.48 -12.08
CA ARG A 159 6.60 23.08 -12.83
C ARG A 159 6.24 23.29 -14.31
N ALA A 160 5.52 22.36 -14.92
CA ALA A 160 5.07 22.48 -16.31
C ALA A 160 4.00 23.56 -16.50
N ALA A 161 3.20 23.83 -15.47
CA ALA A 161 2.16 24.86 -15.48
C ALA A 161 2.68 26.28 -15.16
N ALA A 162 3.93 26.41 -14.68
CA ALA A 162 4.51 27.73 -14.37
C ALA A 162 4.81 28.50 -15.67
N PRO A 163 4.39 29.78 -15.78
CA PRO A 163 4.68 30.58 -16.97
C PRO A 163 6.19 30.76 -17.12
N ALA A 164 6.69 30.62 -18.36
CA ALA A 164 8.08 30.92 -18.67
C ALA A 164 8.36 32.38 -18.29
N THR A 165 9.22 32.58 -17.30
CA THR A 165 9.64 33.91 -16.86
C THR A 165 10.29 34.63 -18.05
N PRO A 166 9.86 35.87 -18.37
CA PRO A 166 10.44 36.65 -19.47
C PRO A 166 11.91 37.01 -19.26
#